data_AF-A0A661H2V5-F1
#
_entry.id   AF-A0A661H2V5-F1
#
_cell.length_a   1.000
_cell.length_b   1.000
_cell.length_c   1.000
_cell.angle_alpha   90.00
_cell.angle_beta   90.00
_cell.angle_gamma   90.00
#
_symmetry.space_group_name_H-M   'P 1'
#
loop_
_entity.id
_entity.type
_entity.pdbx_description
1 polymer ?
#
loop_
_entity_poly.entity_id
_entity_poly.type
_entity_poly.pdbx_seq_one_letter_code
_entity_poly.pdbx_strand_id
1 'polypeptide(L)'
;ETLSAEPDIAYISVGSNDALRGTSTARFEADYDRVVGRLQSSVPAVGLSGIGDLGTIPRLPDLARGIARIRARSIDAAIARVSKQYPRAVKSNAWDVMESLFTKESDMFGEDLFHASAEGHLAFSDVGRPVADRLVEIWQGSDRSQARLQIPDTRHQRP
;
A
#
# COMPACT_ATOMS: atom_id res chain seq x y z
N GLU A 1 -15.12 -14.05 -19.78
CA GLU A 1 -16.06 -13.58 -18.76
C GLU A 1 -15.35 -12.51 -17.94
N THR A 2 -15.79 -11.26 -18.02
CA THR A 2 -15.19 -10.18 -17.25
C THR A 2 -15.99 -10.08 -15.96
N LEU A 3 -15.37 -10.40 -14.81
CA LEU A 3 -15.97 -10.12 -13.51
C LEU A 3 -16.14 -8.59 -13.41
N SER A 4 -17.39 -8.12 -13.44
CA SER A 4 -17.72 -6.75 -13.04
C SER A 4 -17.53 -6.67 -11.53
N ALA A 5 -16.31 -6.36 -11.09
CA ALA A 5 -16.00 -6.20 -9.69
C ALA A 5 -16.30 -4.77 -9.25
N GLU A 6 -17.09 -4.62 -8.19
CA GLU A 6 -17.31 -3.36 -7.47
C GLU A 6 -16.59 -3.48 -6.11
N PRO A 7 -15.27 -3.24 -6.05
CA PRO A 7 -14.52 -3.43 -4.82
C PRO A 7 -14.81 -2.31 -3.82
N ASP A 8 -15.00 -2.68 -2.56
CA ASP A 8 -15.12 -1.73 -1.44
C ASP A 8 -13.75 -1.14 -1.04
N ILE A 9 -12.70 -1.97 -1.14
CA ILE A 9 -11.33 -1.64 -0.74
C ILE A 9 -10.37 -2.19 -1.80
N ALA A 10 -9.37 -1.39 -2.16
CA ALA A 10 -8.23 -1.84 -2.96
C ALA A 10 -6.95 -1.69 -2.14
N TYR A 11 -6.09 -2.71 -2.13
CA TYR A 11 -4.79 -2.65 -1.46
C TYR A 11 -3.65 -2.89 -2.47
N ILE A 12 -2.76 -1.91 -2.61
CA ILE A 12 -1.66 -1.95 -3.58
C ILE A 12 -0.36 -2.30 -2.86
N SER A 13 0.23 -3.45 -3.18
CA SER A 13 1.55 -3.84 -2.69
C SER A 13 2.52 -4.04 -3.86
N VAL A 14 3.04 -2.93 -4.38
CA VAL A 14 4.02 -2.90 -5.49
C VAL A 14 5.05 -1.81 -5.23
N GLY A 15 6.25 -1.97 -5.82
CA GLY A 15 7.35 -1.00 -5.73
C GLY A 15 8.71 -1.65 -5.40
N SER A 16 8.73 -2.83 -4.77
CA SER A 16 9.99 -3.55 -4.52
C SER A 16 10.68 -3.94 -5.83
N ASN A 17 9.90 -4.37 -6.83
CA ASN A 17 10.44 -4.69 -8.16
C ASN A 17 11.00 -3.45 -8.86
N ASP A 18 10.36 -2.29 -8.73
CA ASP A 18 10.84 -1.02 -9.30
C ASP A 18 12.14 -0.55 -8.63
N ALA A 19 12.22 -0.72 -7.31
CA ALA A 19 13.44 -0.48 -6.56
C ALA A 19 14.56 -1.41 -7.04
N LEU A 20 14.32 -2.71 -7.22
CA LEU A 20 15.36 -3.66 -7.62
C LEU A 20 15.74 -3.59 -9.10
N ARG A 21 14.80 -3.26 -10.00
CA ARG A 21 15.01 -3.26 -11.46
C ARG A 21 15.50 -1.94 -12.05
N GLY A 22 15.71 -0.92 -11.23
CA GLY A 22 16.30 0.32 -11.75
C GLY A 22 15.29 1.38 -12.20
N THR A 23 13.98 1.21 -12.00
CA THR A 23 12.97 2.23 -12.34
C THR A 23 13.35 3.58 -11.69
N SER A 24 13.31 4.68 -12.44
CA SER A 24 13.57 5.99 -11.85
C SER A 24 12.45 6.38 -10.89
N THR A 25 12.79 7.00 -9.76
CA THR A 25 11.80 7.40 -8.73
C THR A 25 10.71 8.30 -9.32
N ALA A 26 11.07 9.22 -10.22
CA ALA A 26 10.12 10.12 -10.87
C ALA A 26 9.12 9.36 -11.77
N ARG A 27 9.59 8.37 -12.53
CA ARG A 27 8.72 7.53 -13.36
C ARG A 27 7.80 6.69 -12.48
N PHE A 28 8.35 6.04 -11.46
CA PHE A 28 7.55 5.27 -10.51
C PHE A 28 6.46 6.14 -9.88
N GLU A 29 6.81 7.34 -9.39
CA GLU A 29 5.87 8.25 -8.75
C GLU A 29 4.73 8.66 -9.70
N ALA A 30 5.03 8.99 -10.95
CA ALA A 30 4.02 9.33 -11.95
C ALA A 30 3.10 8.15 -12.30
N ASP A 31 3.67 6.95 -12.48
CA ASP A 31 2.90 5.75 -12.77
C ASP A 31 2.02 5.34 -11.57
N TYR A 32 2.57 5.44 -10.36
CA TYR A 32 1.88 5.13 -9.11
C TYR A 32 0.75 6.12 -8.83
N ASP A 33 0.99 7.42 -9.00
CA ASP A 33 -0.04 8.46 -8.89
C ASP A 33 -1.22 8.19 -9.83
N ARG A 34 -0.94 7.87 -11.10
CA ARG A 34 -1.97 7.53 -12.08
C ARG A 34 -2.81 6.32 -11.65
N VAL A 35 -2.19 5.28 -11.08
CA VAL A 35 -2.89 4.09 -10.58
C VAL A 35 -3.74 4.43 -9.37
N VAL A 36 -3.17 5.14 -8.38
CA VAL A 36 -3.88 5.53 -7.15
C VAL A 36 -5.06 6.45 -7.47
N GLY A 37 -4.89 7.42 -8.36
CA GLY A 37 -5.97 8.32 -8.79
C GLY A 37 -7.12 7.58 -9.47
N ARG A 38 -6.81 6.59 -10.32
CA ARG A 38 -7.84 5.73 -10.93
C ARG A 38 -8.59 4.90 -9.89
N LEU A 39 -7.88 4.31 -8.93
CA LEU A 39 -8.52 3.56 -7.84
C LEU A 39 -9.38 4.46 -6.97
N GLN A 40 -8.87 5.63 -6.55
CA GLN A 40 -9.65 6.62 -5.79
C GLN A 40 -10.93 7.07 -6.51
N SER A 41 -10.95 7.09 -7.84
CA SER A 41 -12.14 7.47 -8.61
C SER A 41 -13.26 6.41 -8.61
N SER A 42 -12.95 5.16 -8.27
CA SER A 42 -13.87 4.02 -8.43
C SER A 42 -13.99 3.13 -7.19
N VAL A 43 -13.07 3.25 -6.23
CA VAL A 43 -12.99 2.42 -5.03
C VAL A 43 -13.12 3.32 -3.79
N PRO A 44 -14.03 2.99 -2.85
CA PRO A 44 -14.26 3.81 -1.66
C PRO A 44 -13.02 4.04 -0.79
N ALA A 45 -12.17 3.01 -0.60
CA ALA A 45 -10.96 3.13 0.21
C ALA A 45 -9.75 2.46 -0.46
N VAL A 46 -8.57 3.08 -0.38
CA VAL A 46 -7.35 2.59 -1.04
C VAL A 46 -6.20 2.47 -0.03
N GLY A 47 -5.74 1.24 0.20
CA GLY A 47 -4.54 0.94 0.97
C GLY A 47 -3.29 0.94 0.10
N LEU A 48 -2.21 1.53 0.60
CA LEU A 48 -0.92 1.60 -0.07
C LEU A 48 0.12 0.92 0.82
N SER A 49 0.68 -0.19 0.35
CA SER A 49 1.80 -0.83 1.03
C SER A 49 3.03 0.07 0.89
N GLY A 50 3.66 0.41 2.01
CA GLY A 50 5.02 0.95 1.97
C GLY A 50 6.02 -0.09 1.45
N ILE A 51 7.25 0.36 1.17
CA ILE A 51 8.36 -0.54 0.85
C ILE A 51 9.27 -0.64 2.06
N GLY A 52 9.60 -1.88 2.45
CA GLY A 52 10.53 -2.12 3.54
C GLY A 52 12.00 -1.98 3.14
N ASP A 53 12.91 -2.17 4.10
CA ASP A 53 14.34 -2.12 3.82
C ASP A 53 14.80 -3.32 2.97
N LEU A 54 14.81 -3.17 1.65
CA LEU A 54 15.26 -4.22 0.73
C LEU A 54 16.76 -4.56 0.86
N GLY A 55 17.53 -3.78 1.62
CA GLY A 55 18.92 -4.10 1.95
C GLY A 55 19.05 -5.29 2.89
N THR A 56 17.97 -5.75 3.52
CA THR A 56 17.97 -6.93 4.42
C THR A 56 17.88 -8.24 3.65
N ILE A 57 17.57 -8.22 2.34
CA ILE A 57 17.40 -9.42 1.52
C ILE A 57 18.70 -10.24 1.47
N PRO A 58 18.71 -11.48 2.00
CA PRO A 58 19.94 -12.27 2.13
C PRO A 58 20.57 -12.61 0.78
N ARG A 59 19.75 -12.84 -0.25
CA ARG A 59 20.20 -13.19 -1.60
C ARG A 59 20.93 -12.06 -2.34
N LEU A 60 20.86 -10.82 -1.84
CA LEU A 60 21.58 -9.71 -2.46
C LEU A 60 23.07 -9.70 -2.04
N PRO A 61 24.01 -9.51 -2.98
CA PRO A 61 25.41 -9.23 -2.66
C PRO A 61 25.57 -7.96 -1.82
N ASP A 62 26.60 -7.87 -0.98
CA ASP A 62 26.77 -6.78 0.00
C ASP A 62 26.70 -5.37 -0.60
N LEU A 63 27.35 -5.15 -1.75
CA LEU A 63 27.27 -3.86 -2.46
C LEU A 63 25.84 -3.55 -2.95
N ALA A 64 25.13 -4.58 -3.42
CA ALA A 64 23.76 -4.43 -3.91
C ALA A 64 22.77 -4.15 -2.76
N ARG A 65 23.04 -4.60 -1.53
CA ARG A 65 22.19 -4.32 -0.35
C ARG A 65 22.12 -2.83 -0.05
N GLY A 66 23.25 -2.13 -0.08
CA GLY A 66 23.29 -0.67 0.14
C GLY A 66 22.50 0.09 -0.94
N ILE A 67 22.65 -0.31 -2.20
CA ILE A 67 21.90 0.27 -3.32
C ILE A 67 20.40 -0.02 -3.19
N ALA A 68 20.03 -1.27 -2.87
CA ALA A 68 18.64 -1.69 -2.70
C ALA A 68 17.97 -0.90 -1.58
N ARG A 69 18.64 -0.68 -0.44
CA ARG A 69 18.15 0.15 0.67
C ARG A 69 17.85 1.59 0.23
N ILE A 70 18.79 2.24 -0.45
CA ILE A 70 18.63 3.63 -0.91
C ILE A 70 17.45 3.75 -1.89
N ARG A 71 17.36 2.79 -2.83
CA ARG A 71 16.29 2.77 -3.83
C ARG A 71 14.94 2.46 -3.19
N ALA A 72 14.87 1.50 -2.27
CA ALA A 72 13.69 1.19 -1.48
C ALA A 72 13.18 2.42 -0.74
N ARG A 73 14.06 3.14 -0.04
CA ARG A 73 13.70 4.37 0.69
C ARG A 73 13.17 5.46 -0.25
N SER A 74 13.77 5.59 -1.43
CA SER A 74 13.35 6.57 -2.44
C SER A 74 11.95 6.27 -2.98
N ILE A 75 11.66 5.01 -3.27
CA ILE A 75 10.35 4.53 -3.73
C ILE A 75 9.31 4.66 -2.60
N ASP A 76 9.65 4.26 -1.37
CA ASP A 76 8.76 4.39 -0.21
C ASP A 76 8.37 5.85 0.08
N ALA A 77 9.31 6.78 -0.11
CA ALA A 77 9.07 8.21 -0.01
C ALA A 77 8.15 8.73 -1.14
N ALA A 78 8.27 8.19 -2.37
CA ALA A 78 7.36 8.49 -3.46
C ALA A 78 5.93 8.01 -3.15
N ILE A 79 5.77 6.78 -2.65
CA ILE A 79 4.46 6.26 -2.20
C ILE A 79 3.86 7.19 -1.12
N ALA A 80 4.68 7.65 -0.17
CA ALA A 80 4.22 8.58 0.86
C ALA A 80 3.79 9.95 0.29
N ARG A 81 4.49 10.48 -0.72
CA ARG A 81 4.08 11.72 -1.39
C ARG A 81 2.77 11.55 -2.15
N VAL A 82 2.61 10.46 -2.89
CA VAL A 82 1.35 10.15 -3.59
C VAL A 82 0.21 9.97 -2.59
N SER A 83 0.41 9.19 -1.53
CA SER A 83 -0.62 8.94 -0.50
C SER A 83 -1.20 10.23 0.08
N LYS A 84 -0.38 11.26 0.29
CA LYS A 84 -0.81 12.55 0.86
C LYS A 84 -1.72 13.37 -0.06
N GLN A 85 -1.72 13.06 -1.36
CA GLN A 85 -2.58 13.75 -2.34
C GLN A 85 -4.01 13.23 -2.36
N TYR A 86 -4.24 12.03 -1.78
CA TYR A 86 -5.51 11.34 -1.88
C TYR A 86 -6.15 11.13 -0.50
N PRO A 87 -7.31 11.75 -0.21
CA PRO A 87 -7.86 11.80 1.15
C PRO A 87 -8.38 10.44 1.66
N ARG A 88 -8.69 9.50 0.77
CA ARG A 88 -9.14 8.14 1.12
C ARG A 88 -8.03 7.08 0.99
N ALA A 89 -6.77 7.53 0.91
CA ALA A 89 -5.61 6.65 0.80
C ALA A 89 -4.91 6.51 2.16
N VAL A 90 -4.55 5.28 2.52
CA VAL A 90 -3.86 4.98 3.79
C VAL A 90 -2.61 4.17 3.50
N LYS A 91 -1.44 4.68 3.90
CA LYS A 91 -0.16 4.01 3.68
C LYS A 91 0.26 3.19 4.92
N SER A 92 0.72 1.95 4.72
CA SER A 92 1.36 1.14 5.77
C SER A 92 2.86 1.40 5.89
N ASN A 93 3.44 1.09 7.05
CA ASN A 93 4.89 1.22 7.29
C ASN A 93 5.62 -0.14 7.24
N ALA A 94 5.98 -0.59 6.04
CA ALA A 94 6.76 -1.82 5.89
C ALA A 94 8.24 -1.69 6.31
N TRP A 95 8.74 -0.46 6.48
CA TRP A 95 10.16 -0.20 6.76
C TRP A 95 10.60 -0.78 8.09
N ASP A 96 9.91 -0.40 9.16
CA ASP A 96 10.32 -0.75 10.52
C ASP A 96 10.27 -2.27 10.75
N VAL A 97 9.34 -2.97 10.10
CA VAL A 97 9.24 -4.44 10.15
C VAL A 97 10.47 -5.10 9.55
N MET A 98 10.86 -4.71 8.34
CA MET A 98 12.03 -5.29 7.69
C MET A 98 13.33 -4.93 8.42
N GLU A 99 13.47 -3.68 8.85
CA GLU A 99 14.66 -3.24 9.58
C GLU A 99 14.84 -4.00 10.90
N SER A 100 13.75 -4.23 11.65
CA SER A 100 13.81 -4.81 12.99
C SER A 100 13.83 -6.35 13.03
N LEU A 101 13.00 -7.02 12.22
CA LEU A 101 12.80 -8.47 12.25
C LEU A 101 13.62 -9.17 11.16
N PHE A 102 13.47 -8.76 9.90
CA PHE A 102 14.11 -9.44 8.77
C PHE A 102 15.65 -9.35 8.80
N THR A 103 16.22 -8.38 9.50
CA THR A 103 17.67 -8.29 9.72
C THR A 103 18.19 -9.35 10.70
N LYS A 104 17.35 -9.85 11.60
CA LYS A 104 17.75 -10.72 12.72
C LYS A 104 17.28 -12.16 12.58
N GLU A 105 16.15 -12.35 11.92
CA GLU A 105 15.40 -13.60 11.88
C GLU A 105 15.38 -14.11 10.43
N SER A 106 16.21 -15.11 10.14
CA SER A 106 16.37 -15.64 8.78
C SER A 106 15.13 -16.38 8.27
N ASP A 107 14.31 -16.90 9.18
CA ASP A 107 13.01 -17.53 8.91
C ASP A 107 11.94 -16.53 8.45
N MET A 108 12.19 -15.22 8.52
CA MET A 108 11.34 -14.21 7.89
C MET A 108 11.39 -14.28 6.35
N PHE A 109 12.40 -14.93 5.78
CA PHE A 109 12.52 -15.19 4.35
C PHE A 109 12.15 -16.63 4.01
N GLY A 110 11.53 -16.82 2.85
CA GLY A 110 11.30 -18.15 2.29
C GLY A 110 12.60 -18.85 1.88
N GLU A 111 12.48 -20.09 1.42
CA GLU A 111 13.63 -20.91 0.98
C GLU A 111 14.46 -20.26 -0.13
N ASP A 112 13.87 -19.36 -0.91
CA ASP A 112 14.56 -18.63 -1.98
C ASP A 112 15.42 -17.47 -1.49
N LEU A 113 15.40 -17.21 -0.17
CA LEU A 113 16.14 -16.16 0.54
C LEU A 113 15.90 -14.76 -0.03
N PHE A 114 14.71 -14.55 -0.60
CA PHE A 114 14.35 -13.34 -1.31
C PHE A 114 12.94 -12.85 -0.94
N HIS A 115 11.94 -13.71 -1.05
CA HIS A 115 10.57 -13.38 -0.67
C HIS A 115 10.34 -13.61 0.83
N ALA A 116 9.33 -12.95 1.38
CA ALA A 116 8.89 -13.23 2.74
C ALA A 116 8.39 -14.68 2.85
N SER A 117 8.69 -15.33 3.96
CA SER A 117 8.07 -16.61 4.35
C SER A 117 6.61 -16.40 4.80
N ALA A 118 5.95 -17.46 5.26
CA ALA A 118 4.66 -17.34 5.93
C ALA A 118 4.76 -16.45 7.18
N GLU A 119 5.78 -16.65 8.00
CA GLU A 119 6.10 -15.87 9.19
C GLU A 119 6.41 -14.41 8.82
N GLY A 120 7.20 -14.18 7.76
CA GLY A 120 7.47 -12.83 7.25
C GLY A 120 6.20 -12.12 6.78
N HIS A 121 5.30 -12.83 6.10
CA HIS A 121 3.99 -12.28 5.73
C HIS A 121 3.10 -11.98 6.94
N LEU A 122 3.14 -12.80 7.99
CA LEU A 122 2.44 -12.53 9.25
C LEU A 122 2.99 -11.27 9.93
N ALA A 123 4.31 -11.08 9.97
CA ALA A 123 4.93 -9.87 10.51
C ALA A 123 4.48 -8.61 9.74
N PHE A 124 4.39 -8.66 8.41
CA PHE A 124 3.82 -7.56 7.64
C PHE A 124 2.32 -7.36 7.91
N SER A 125 1.57 -8.44 8.17
CA SER A 125 0.14 -8.35 8.46
C SER A 125 -0.15 -7.54 9.73
N ASP A 126 0.74 -7.58 10.74
CA ASP A 126 0.55 -6.83 11.98
C ASP A 126 0.64 -5.31 11.78
N VAL A 127 1.42 -4.86 10.80
CA VAL A 127 1.40 -3.45 10.37
C VAL A 127 0.27 -3.17 9.37
N GLY A 128 -0.17 -4.18 8.63
CA GLY A 128 -1.34 -4.09 7.76
C GLY A 128 -2.66 -3.94 8.51
N ARG A 129 -2.79 -4.53 9.71
CA ARG A 129 -4.03 -4.54 10.50
C ARG A 129 -4.59 -3.14 10.79
N PRO A 130 -3.85 -2.19 11.40
CA PRO A 130 -4.37 -0.84 11.61
C PRO A 130 -4.73 -0.11 10.32
N VAL A 131 -4.05 -0.43 9.21
CA VAL A 131 -4.39 0.13 7.89
C VAL A 131 -5.70 -0.46 7.40
N ALA A 132 -5.90 -1.76 7.53
CA ALA A 132 -7.16 -2.42 7.16
C ALA A 132 -8.35 -1.86 7.96
N ASP A 133 -8.20 -1.72 9.28
CA ASP A 133 -9.23 -1.12 10.14
C ASP A 133 -9.59 0.29 9.65
N ARG A 134 -8.58 1.12 9.37
CA ARG A 134 -8.79 2.47 8.86
C ARG A 134 -9.47 2.49 7.48
N LEU A 135 -9.15 1.55 6.60
CA LEU A 135 -9.79 1.44 5.29
C LEU A 135 -11.27 1.07 5.42
N VAL A 136 -11.61 0.16 6.34
CA VAL A 136 -13.01 -0.19 6.64
C VAL A 136 -13.78 1.03 7.14
N GLU A 137 -13.21 1.83 8.03
CA GLU A 137 -13.84 3.07 8.49
C GLU A 137 -14.13 4.06 7.35
N ILE A 138 -13.17 4.24 6.43
CA ILE A 138 -13.29 5.13 5.28
C ILE A 138 -14.39 4.65 4.32
N TRP A 139 -14.40 3.35 4.03
CA TRP A 139 -15.42 2.73 3.17
C TRP A 139 -16.82 2.92 3.75
N GLN A 140 -17.05 2.53 5.01
CA GLN A 140 -18.35 2.69 5.67
C GLN A 140 -18.78 4.15 5.80
N GLY A 141 -17.83 5.07 5.97
CA GLY A 141 -18.10 6.52 5.96
C GLY A 141 -18.53 7.05 4.60
N SER A 142 -17.97 6.48 3.52
CA SER A 142 -18.33 6.83 2.14
C SER A 142 -19.72 6.32 1.78
N ASP A 143 -20.06 5.09 2.17
CA ASP A 143 -21.38 4.50 1.94
C ASP A 143 -22.50 5.29 2.63
N ARG A 144 -22.30 5.66 3.92
CA ARG A 144 -23.23 6.53 4.64
C ARG A 144 -23.44 7.89 3.98
N SER A 145 -22.39 8.46 3.39
CA SER A 145 -22.47 9.74 2.66
C SER A 145 -23.30 9.61 1.38
N GLN A 146 -23.11 8.51 0.63
CA GLN A 146 -23.88 8.21 -0.57
C GLN A 146 -25.36 7.97 -0.26
N ALA A 147 -25.66 7.16 0.76
CA ALA A 147 -27.03 6.92 1.20
C ALA A 147 -27.76 8.22 1.62
N ARG A 148 -27.05 9.16 2.26
CA ARG A 148 -27.61 10.46 2.67
C ARG A 148 -27.95 11.37 1.49
N LEU A 149 -27.17 11.32 0.40
CA LEU A 149 -27.44 12.06 -0.83
C LEU A 149 -28.65 11.51 -1.61
N GLN A 150 -28.99 10.24 -1.40
CA GLN A 150 -30.10 9.58 -2.10
C GLN A 150 -31.46 9.72 -1.40
N ILE A 151 -31.52 10.22 -0.15
CA ILE A 151 -32.79 10.48 0.54
C ILE A 151 -33.36 11.82 0.03
N PRO A 152 -34.55 11.86 -0.61
CA PRO A 152 -35.16 13.10 -1.07
C PRO A 152 -35.45 14.03 0.11
N ASP A 153 -35.13 15.32 0.00
CA ASP A 153 -35.49 16.31 1.02
C ASP A 153 -37.01 16.52 1.03
N THR A 154 -37.72 15.78 1.87
CA THR A 154 -39.19 15.86 2.01
C THR A 154 -39.66 17.11 2.76
N ARG A 155 -38.81 18.12 2.99
CA ARG A 155 -39.15 19.30 3.80
C ARG A 155 -39.87 20.43 3.08
N HIS A 156 -40.31 20.26 1.83
CA HIS A 156 -41.12 21.27 1.09
C HIS A 156 -42.44 20.71 0.54
N GLN A 157 -43.15 19.88 1.30
CA GLN A 157 -44.57 19.62 1.07
C GLN A 157 -45.33 19.62 2.40
N ARG A 158 -45.76 20.81 2.83
CA ARG A 158 -46.95 20.95 3.66
C ARG A 158 -47.85 22.03 3.02
N PRO A 159 -49.12 21.71 2.76
CA PRO A 159 -50.10 22.68 2.25
C PRO A 159 -50.44 23.74 3.30
#